data_AF-A0A9E2S512-F1
#
_entry.id   AF-A0A9E2S512-F1
#
_cell.length_a   1.000
_cell.length_b   1.000
_cell.length_c   1.000
_cell.angle_alpha   90.00
_cell.angle_beta   90.00
_cell.angle_gamma   90.00
#
_symmetry.space_group_name_H-M   'P 1'
#
loop_
_entity.id
_entity.type
_entity.pdbx_description
1 polymer ?
#
loop_
_entity_poly.entity_id
_entity_poly.type
_entity_poly.pdbx_seq_one_letter_code
_entity_poly.pdbx_strand_id
1 'polypeptide(L)'
;MQKAYRFTLITLAVVLMSMTAYKKLASILISQNDIDEAVKNYLLNDVFATNYDSWYKIRPEGLKLPSGDRAALMSDLLKRAKELVNSKEFKESYEISIETNKEAYDYKHKDTLQSKTGLAYNNAISAQKQVSEYQMPDAEATRKAMIQTMNSLPPSVLTQAVGQQIVEIKEQLQDNEKTEAEKKQLQKSLKEKQDLLALSKTNPNEFKKKAIESLYPADMNEKMNNAKNEQDQQFQEQLKKLKEDMAQEQRNYDTYKLENVLPEKLKAFIEEAKSVDYNATVIKGRFTNPVYERKNNNWKYFYRMGKEPMQQAISFAEKWLSELKK
;
A
#
# COMPACT_ATOMS: atom_id res chain seq x y z
N MET A 1 6.23 28.93 5.53
CA MET A 1 6.73 28.54 6.87
C MET A 1 5.96 27.29 7.29
N GLN A 2 6.52 26.22 7.84
CA GLN A 2 7.92 25.93 8.25
C GLN A 2 8.40 24.62 7.56
N LYS A 3 9.72 24.44 7.37
CA LYS A 3 10.33 23.15 6.93
C LYS A 3 11.18 22.56 8.06
N ALA A 4 10.55 21.95 9.06
CA ALA A 4 11.20 21.27 10.18
C ALA A 4 10.18 20.33 10.86
N TYR A 5 10.49 19.14 11.40
CA TYR A 5 11.75 18.38 11.48
C TYR A 5 11.55 16.92 11.00
N ARG A 6 12.63 16.20 10.70
CA ARG A 6 12.70 14.73 10.51
C ARG A 6 14.03 14.19 11.12
N PHE A 7 14.07 12.92 11.57
CA PHE A 7 15.25 12.04 11.84
C PHE A 7 16.14 12.18 13.14
N THR A 8 16.53 11.03 13.76
CA THR A 8 17.82 10.59 14.41
C THR A 8 17.83 9.94 15.85
N LEU A 9 18.10 8.61 15.92
CA LEU A 9 18.31 7.67 17.08
C LEU A 9 18.64 6.25 16.56
N ILE A 10 19.57 5.50 17.13
CA ILE A 10 19.27 4.11 17.58
C ILE A 10 20.23 3.70 18.68
N THR A 11 19.80 2.87 19.63
CA THR A 11 20.66 2.47 20.75
C THR A 11 20.38 1.03 21.24
N LEU A 12 21.45 0.21 21.25
CA LEU A 12 21.67 -0.99 22.09
C LEU A 12 21.13 -2.39 21.73
N ALA A 13 21.71 -3.39 22.44
CA ALA A 13 21.37 -4.82 22.46
C ALA A 13 21.92 -5.60 23.71
N VAL A 14 21.96 -6.96 23.69
CA VAL A 14 22.25 -8.00 24.75
C VAL A 14 21.01 -8.66 25.42
N VAL A 15 21.10 -9.99 25.66
CA VAL A 15 20.38 -10.89 26.63
C VAL A 15 20.06 -12.23 25.91
N LEU A 16 20.58 -13.43 26.24
CA LEU A 16 21.45 -13.94 27.34
C LEU A 16 22.50 -14.96 26.82
N MET A 17 23.66 -15.09 27.47
CA MET A 17 24.18 -16.39 27.97
C MET A 17 25.39 -16.21 28.92
N SER A 18 25.60 -17.19 29.82
CA SER A 18 26.61 -17.24 30.90
C SER A 18 26.42 -16.28 32.10
N MET A 19 26.57 -16.80 33.32
CA MET A 19 26.18 -16.10 34.56
C MET A 19 27.17 -15.04 35.07
N THR A 20 28.42 -15.04 34.58
CA THR A 20 29.46 -14.09 35.01
C THR A 20 29.32 -12.71 34.34
N ALA A 21 28.84 -12.65 33.10
CA ALA A 21 28.55 -11.38 32.42
C ALA A 21 27.33 -10.66 33.03
N TYR A 22 26.31 -11.41 33.45
CA TYR A 22 25.05 -10.90 34.01
C TYR A 22 25.25 -9.83 35.10
N LYS A 23 26.14 -10.06 36.08
CA LYS A 23 26.38 -9.12 37.19
C LYS A 23 27.03 -7.79 36.77
N LYS A 24 27.74 -7.75 35.64
CA LYS A 24 28.31 -6.52 35.06
C LYS A 24 27.34 -5.74 34.16
N LEU A 25 26.24 -6.36 33.72
CA LEU A 25 25.32 -5.77 32.74
C LEU A 25 23.94 -5.43 33.32
N ALA A 26 23.43 -6.23 34.27
CA ALA A 26 22.26 -5.85 35.07
C ALA A 26 22.49 -4.55 35.89
N SER A 27 23.75 -4.22 36.18
CA SER A 27 24.18 -2.98 36.82
C SER A 27 24.25 -1.76 35.87
N ILE A 28 23.98 -1.93 34.57
CA ILE A 28 24.10 -0.89 33.52
C ILE A 28 22.72 -0.42 32.99
N LEU A 29 21.63 -0.84 33.64
CA LEU A 29 20.28 -0.23 33.55
C LEU A 29 19.54 -0.31 32.20
N ILE A 30 19.76 -1.34 31.38
CA ILE A 30 19.00 -1.55 30.13
C ILE A 30 18.20 -2.85 30.21
N SER A 31 16.94 -2.82 29.78
CA SER A 31 16.10 -4.00 29.65
C SER A 31 16.18 -4.61 28.26
N GLN A 32 15.81 -5.89 28.14
CA GLN A 32 15.66 -6.57 26.85
C GLN A 32 14.62 -5.86 25.93
N ASN A 33 13.66 -5.12 26.50
CA ASN A 33 12.63 -4.43 25.73
C ASN A 33 13.18 -3.19 25.01
N ASP A 34 14.03 -2.38 25.67
CA ASP A 34 14.64 -1.18 25.06
C ASP A 34 15.42 -1.53 23.77
N ILE A 35 16.03 -2.72 23.81
CA ILE A 35 16.85 -3.33 22.77
C ILE A 35 15.98 -3.81 21.61
N ASP A 36 14.97 -4.61 21.92
CA ASP A 36 14.10 -5.19 20.91
C ASP A 36 13.25 -4.09 20.24
N GLU A 37 12.88 -3.03 20.99
CA GLU A 37 12.29 -1.80 20.47
C GLU A 37 13.25 -1.00 19.59
N ALA A 38 14.52 -0.82 19.98
CA ALA A 38 15.50 -0.08 19.18
C ALA A 38 15.74 -0.74 17.82
N VAL A 39 15.99 -2.05 17.78
CA VAL A 39 16.24 -2.79 16.53
C VAL A 39 15.01 -2.79 15.63
N LYS A 40 13.79 -2.93 16.20
CA LYS A 40 12.53 -2.72 15.48
C LYS A 40 12.47 -1.31 14.90
N ASN A 41 12.63 -0.27 15.71
CA ASN A 41 12.54 1.12 15.24
C ASN A 41 13.50 1.45 14.08
N TYR A 42 14.71 0.89 14.02
CA TYR A 42 15.68 1.15 12.94
C TYR A 42 15.32 0.52 11.60
N LEU A 43 14.75 -0.68 11.63
CA LEU A 43 14.46 -1.46 10.43
C LEU A 43 13.04 -1.19 9.92
N LEU A 44 12.05 -1.09 10.81
CA LEU A 44 10.65 -0.85 10.47
C LEU A 44 10.41 0.56 9.92
N ASN A 45 10.91 1.60 10.62
CA ASN A 45 10.58 2.98 10.26
C ASN A 45 11.52 3.59 9.21
N ASP A 46 12.68 2.96 8.97
CA ASP A 46 13.84 3.43 8.18
C ASP A 46 14.49 4.76 8.65
N VAL A 47 13.71 5.60 9.32
CA VAL A 47 14.21 6.53 10.32
C VAL A 47 15.02 5.73 11.36
N PHE A 48 16.33 5.99 11.45
CA PHE A 48 17.07 5.91 12.72
C PHE A 48 16.27 6.78 13.74
N ALA A 49 15.27 6.24 14.46
CA ALA A 49 14.28 6.82 15.41
C ALA A 49 14.33 8.33 15.80
N THR A 50 14.05 8.66 17.09
CA THR A 50 14.27 9.97 17.77
C THR A 50 14.21 9.79 19.31
N ASN A 51 15.34 9.57 20.00
CA ASN A 51 15.44 9.33 21.48
C ASN A 51 16.90 9.31 22.00
N TYR A 52 17.51 10.49 22.21
CA TYR A 52 18.91 10.62 22.67
C TYR A 52 19.13 10.21 24.15
N ASP A 53 18.05 10.09 24.93
CA ASP A 53 18.09 9.95 26.39
C ASP A 53 18.64 8.61 26.88
N SER A 54 18.37 7.51 26.16
CA SER A 54 18.95 6.21 26.51
C SER A 54 20.47 6.24 26.37
N TRP A 55 20.99 6.80 25.28
CA TRP A 55 22.44 6.99 25.10
C TRP A 55 23.08 7.84 26.21
N TYR A 56 22.44 8.93 26.64
CA TYR A 56 22.98 9.75 27.75
C TYR A 56 23.00 9.02 29.11
N LYS A 57 22.09 8.05 29.34
CA LYS A 57 22.08 7.19 30.54
C LYS A 57 23.13 6.07 30.46
N ILE A 58 23.32 5.48 29.28
CA ILE A 58 24.14 4.27 29.09
C ILE A 58 25.62 4.60 28.87
N ARG A 59 25.92 5.69 28.15
CA ARG A 59 27.30 6.10 27.83
C ARG A 59 28.19 6.29 29.07
N PRO A 60 27.77 6.96 30.16
CA PRO A 60 28.62 7.14 31.34
C PRO A 60 29.03 5.80 31.96
N GLU A 61 28.11 4.83 32.02
CA GLU A 61 28.35 3.49 32.55
C GLU A 61 29.24 2.66 31.63
N GLY A 62 28.94 2.64 30.33
CA GLY A 62 29.77 1.98 29.33
C GLY A 62 31.21 2.51 29.26
N LEU A 63 31.43 3.80 29.56
CA LEU A 63 32.78 4.38 29.63
C LEU A 63 33.55 4.04 30.91
N LYS A 64 32.89 3.59 32.00
CA LYS A 64 33.57 3.07 33.21
C LYS A 64 34.19 1.69 32.96
N LEU A 65 33.72 0.96 31.95
CA LEU A 65 34.25 -0.36 31.61
C LEU A 65 35.67 -0.27 31.02
N PRO A 66 36.58 -1.21 31.39
CA PRO A 66 37.80 -1.50 30.65
C PRO A 66 37.57 -1.64 29.14
N SER A 67 38.61 -1.39 28.34
CA SER A 67 38.46 -1.36 26.87
C SER A 67 38.03 -2.73 26.30
N GLY A 68 38.64 -3.83 26.79
CA GLY A 68 38.23 -5.19 26.45
C GLY A 68 36.83 -5.58 26.95
N ASP A 69 36.40 -5.09 28.12
CA ASP A 69 35.02 -5.28 28.60
C ASP A 69 34.01 -4.60 27.65
N ARG A 70 34.34 -3.43 27.09
CA ARG A 70 33.50 -2.75 26.07
C ARG A 70 33.46 -3.51 24.75
N ALA A 71 34.56 -4.11 24.32
CA ALA A 71 34.62 -4.91 23.11
C ALA A 71 33.82 -6.22 23.26
N ALA A 72 33.95 -6.91 24.40
CA ALA A 72 33.13 -8.07 24.75
C ALA A 72 31.64 -7.73 24.77
N LEU A 73 31.25 -6.66 25.49
CA LEU A 73 29.89 -6.14 25.50
C LEU A 73 29.38 -5.86 24.08
N MET A 74 30.12 -5.11 23.26
CA MET A 74 29.74 -4.84 21.86
C MET A 74 29.55 -6.12 21.04
N SER A 75 30.35 -7.16 21.27
CA SER A 75 30.14 -8.44 20.59
C SER A 75 28.83 -9.11 21.01
N ASP A 76 28.41 -8.99 22.26
CA ASP A 76 27.17 -9.57 22.76
C ASP A 76 25.94 -8.70 22.42
N LEU A 77 26.12 -7.38 22.28
CA LEU A 77 25.12 -6.48 21.67
C LEU A 77 24.75 -7.05 20.29
N LEU A 78 25.75 -7.24 19.43
CA LEU A 78 25.51 -7.58 18.03
C LEU A 78 25.01 -9.01 17.81
N LYS A 79 25.37 -9.96 18.70
CA LYS A 79 24.73 -11.30 18.75
C LYS A 79 23.22 -11.17 18.96
N ARG A 80 22.78 -10.49 20.02
CA ARG A 80 21.34 -10.32 20.31
C ARG A 80 20.60 -9.58 19.20
N ALA A 81 21.20 -8.52 18.64
CA ALA A 81 20.61 -7.81 17.51
C ALA A 81 20.41 -8.73 16.29
N LYS A 82 21.40 -9.60 15.99
CA LYS A 82 21.28 -10.62 14.94
C LYS A 82 20.24 -11.68 15.27
N GLU A 83 20.20 -12.20 16.49
CA GLU A 83 19.20 -13.19 16.94
C GLU A 83 17.78 -12.66 16.74
N LEU A 84 17.52 -11.42 17.18
CA LEU A 84 16.23 -10.77 17.02
C LEU A 84 15.86 -10.56 15.54
N VAL A 85 16.77 -10.05 14.71
CA VAL A 85 16.48 -9.83 13.27
C VAL A 85 16.22 -11.15 12.51
N ASN A 86 16.69 -12.28 13.03
CA ASN A 86 16.38 -13.61 12.51
C ASN A 86 15.17 -14.28 13.21
N SER A 87 14.55 -13.67 14.21
CA SER A 87 13.36 -14.20 14.86
C SER A 87 12.15 -14.13 13.94
N LYS A 88 11.22 -15.08 14.11
CA LYS A 88 9.98 -15.14 13.32
C LYS A 88 9.14 -13.90 13.55
N GLU A 89 8.97 -13.53 14.81
CA GLU A 89 8.15 -12.42 15.29
C GLU A 89 8.67 -11.08 14.76
N PHE A 90 9.99 -10.93 14.62
CA PHE A 90 10.60 -9.76 14.00
C PHE A 90 10.31 -9.71 12.50
N LYS A 91 10.46 -10.82 11.77
CA LYS A 91 10.19 -10.87 10.32
C LYS A 91 8.72 -10.58 10.02
N GLU A 92 7.79 -11.21 10.74
CA GLU A 92 6.35 -10.92 10.61
C GLU A 92 6.03 -9.45 10.93
N SER A 93 6.67 -8.86 11.96
CA SER A 93 6.54 -7.43 12.26
C SER A 93 7.10 -6.53 11.14
N TYR A 94 8.15 -6.98 10.45
CA TYR A 94 8.80 -6.24 9.36
C TYR A 94 7.98 -6.28 8.07
N GLU A 95 7.44 -7.44 7.71
CA GLU A 95 6.53 -7.62 6.58
C GLU A 95 5.29 -6.71 6.73
N ILE A 96 4.59 -6.79 7.86
CA ILE A 96 3.44 -5.91 8.17
C ILE A 96 3.83 -4.42 8.09
N SER A 97 5.06 -4.05 8.48
CA SER A 97 5.51 -2.67 8.45
C SER A 97 5.82 -2.16 7.04
N ILE A 98 6.43 -2.98 6.17
CA ILE A 98 6.65 -2.57 4.77
C ILE A 98 5.33 -2.56 3.99
N GLU A 99 4.41 -3.49 4.24
CA GLU A 99 3.05 -3.44 3.69
C GLU A 99 2.37 -2.11 4.06
N THR A 100 2.33 -1.78 5.36
CA THR A 100 1.63 -0.60 5.88
C THR A 100 2.30 0.73 5.49
N ASN A 101 3.63 0.81 5.50
CA ASN A 101 4.37 2.08 5.35
C ASN A 101 4.99 2.29 3.96
N LYS A 102 5.00 1.26 3.10
CA LYS A 102 5.66 1.29 1.78
C LYS A 102 4.79 0.72 0.65
N GLU A 103 3.55 0.31 0.92
CA GLU A 103 2.64 -0.32 -0.06
C GLU A 103 3.35 -1.51 -0.73
N ALA A 104 3.91 -2.41 0.09
CA ALA A 104 4.89 -3.43 -0.33
C ALA A 104 4.39 -4.86 -0.08
N TYR A 105 3.62 -5.40 -1.02
CA TYR A 105 3.01 -6.72 -0.94
C TYR A 105 3.72 -7.77 -1.80
N ASP A 106 3.84 -9.02 -1.32
CA ASP A 106 4.33 -10.13 -2.13
C ASP A 106 3.19 -10.92 -2.78
N TYR A 107 3.11 -10.81 -4.11
CA TYR A 107 2.15 -11.55 -4.93
C TYR A 107 2.72 -12.86 -5.50
N LYS A 108 4.00 -13.18 -5.24
CA LYS A 108 4.65 -14.41 -5.73
C LYS A 108 4.41 -15.60 -4.81
N HIS A 109 4.48 -15.40 -3.49
CA HIS A 109 4.32 -16.46 -2.50
C HIS A 109 2.85 -16.56 -2.05
N LYS A 110 2.10 -17.45 -2.69
CA LYS A 110 0.62 -17.53 -2.59
C LYS A 110 0.06 -17.94 -1.24
N ASP A 111 0.85 -18.56 -0.36
CA ASP A 111 0.38 -19.12 0.92
C ASP A 111 0.66 -18.22 2.14
N THR A 112 1.43 -17.13 1.99
CA THR A 112 1.62 -16.14 3.06
C THR A 112 0.37 -15.28 3.25
N LEU A 113 0.02 -15.05 4.52
CA LEU A 113 -1.32 -14.71 4.99
C LEU A 113 -1.98 -13.47 4.32
N GLN A 114 -3.29 -13.59 4.11
CA GLN A 114 -4.24 -12.46 4.10
C GLN A 114 -4.09 -11.34 3.06
N SER A 115 -3.37 -11.53 1.94
CA SER A 115 -3.44 -10.58 0.80
C SER A 115 -4.83 -10.63 0.13
N LYS A 116 -5.80 -9.92 0.73
CA LYS A 116 -7.19 -9.79 0.23
C LYS A 116 -7.22 -9.29 -1.22
N THR A 117 -6.25 -8.47 -1.60
CA THR A 117 -5.98 -8.00 -2.97
C THR A 117 -5.67 -9.16 -3.93
N GLY A 118 -4.81 -10.11 -3.55
CA GLY A 118 -4.45 -11.27 -4.38
C GLY A 118 -5.63 -12.23 -4.61
N LEU A 119 -6.45 -12.47 -3.59
CA LEU A 119 -7.70 -13.23 -3.75
C LEU A 119 -8.74 -12.44 -4.56
N ALA A 120 -8.91 -11.14 -4.31
CA ALA A 120 -9.83 -10.29 -5.06
C ALA A 120 -9.46 -10.22 -6.56
N TYR A 121 -8.18 -10.18 -6.91
CA TYR A 121 -7.71 -10.21 -8.30
C TYR A 121 -8.10 -11.51 -9.03
N ASN A 122 -7.86 -12.66 -8.41
CA ASN A 122 -8.23 -13.96 -8.98
C ASN A 122 -9.77 -14.10 -9.10
N ASN A 123 -10.51 -13.59 -8.12
CA ASN A 123 -11.98 -13.56 -8.15
C ASN A 123 -12.52 -12.61 -9.24
N ALA A 124 -11.92 -11.43 -9.43
CA ALA A 124 -12.30 -10.48 -10.47
C ALA A 124 -12.05 -11.02 -11.89
N ILE A 125 -10.91 -11.69 -12.11
CA ILE A 125 -10.61 -12.31 -13.42
C ILE A 125 -11.46 -13.55 -13.70
N SER A 126 -11.77 -14.37 -12.70
CA SER A 126 -12.67 -15.52 -12.89
C SER A 126 -14.12 -15.07 -13.11
N ALA A 127 -14.59 -14.05 -12.40
CA ALA A 127 -15.87 -13.39 -12.66
C ALA A 127 -15.91 -12.77 -14.08
N GLN A 128 -14.85 -12.08 -14.52
CA GLN A 128 -14.76 -11.56 -15.90
C GLN A 128 -14.94 -12.68 -16.92
N LYS A 129 -14.22 -13.81 -16.78
CA LYS A 129 -14.35 -14.93 -17.71
C LYS A 129 -15.80 -15.39 -17.81
N GLN A 130 -16.44 -15.67 -16.68
CA GLN A 130 -17.83 -16.11 -16.63
C GLN A 130 -18.81 -15.10 -17.26
N VAL A 131 -18.63 -13.78 -17.04
CA VAL A 131 -19.45 -12.73 -17.65
C VAL A 131 -19.19 -12.58 -19.15
N SER A 132 -17.94 -12.77 -19.61
CA SER A 132 -17.57 -12.69 -21.03
C SER A 132 -17.94 -13.95 -21.84
N GLU A 133 -17.94 -15.12 -21.19
CA GLU A 133 -18.39 -16.39 -21.78
C GLU A 133 -19.91 -16.56 -21.71
N TYR A 134 -20.61 -15.78 -20.89
CA TYR A 134 -22.07 -15.62 -20.96
C TYR A 134 -22.45 -14.83 -22.22
N GLN A 135 -22.50 -15.56 -23.34
CA GLN A 135 -23.06 -15.09 -24.59
C GLN A 135 -24.53 -14.68 -24.36
N MET A 136 -24.77 -13.37 -24.22
CA MET A 136 -26.13 -12.87 -24.36
C MET A 136 -26.66 -13.28 -25.74
N PRO A 137 -27.93 -13.73 -25.84
CA PRO A 137 -28.53 -14.08 -27.13
C PRO A 137 -28.49 -12.87 -28.07
N ASP A 138 -28.47 -13.15 -29.38
CA ASP A 138 -28.44 -12.12 -30.43
C ASP A 138 -29.43 -10.98 -30.12
N ALA A 139 -28.90 -9.77 -29.96
CA ALA A 139 -29.68 -8.60 -29.63
C ALA A 139 -30.76 -8.28 -30.70
N GLU A 140 -30.57 -8.68 -31.96
CA GLU A 140 -31.62 -8.55 -32.97
C GLU A 140 -32.75 -9.57 -32.78
N ALA A 141 -32.43 -10.85 -32.56
CA ALA A 141 -33.39 -11.88 -32.18
C ALA A 141 -34.15 -11.52 -30.89
N THR A 142 -33.46 -11.05 -29.84
CA THR A 142 -34.08 -10.61 -28.59
C THR A 142 -35.01 -9.41 -28.81
N ARG A 143 -34.60 -8.38 -29.57
CA ARG A 143 -35.48 -7.26 -29.91
C ARG A 143 -36.69 -7.73 -30.73
N LYS A 144 -36.49 -8.60 -31.73
CA LYS A 144 -37.58 -9.17 -32.55
C LYS A 144 -38.58 -9.94 -31.69
N ALA A 145 -38.11 -10.77 -30.76
CA ALA A 145 -38.96 -11.49 -29.81
C ALA A 145 -39.75 -10.53 -28.90
N MET A 146 -39.10 -9.50 -28.32
CA MET A 146 -39.80 -8.50 -27.50
C MET A 146 -40.84 -7.70 -28.30
N ILE A 147 -40.52 -7.29 -29.54
CA ILE A 147 -41.49 -6.63 -30.43
C ILE A 147 -42.67 -7.57 -30.75
N GLN A 148 -42.43 -8.86 -30.96
CA GLN A 148 -43.48 -9.86 -31.19
C GLN A 148 -44.37 -10.05 -29.94
N THR A 149 -43.79 -10.12 -28.75
CA THR A 149 -44.53 -10.17 -27.47
C THR A 149 -45.35 -8.90 -27.24
N MET A 150 -44.77 -7.71 -27.46
CA MET A 150 -45.50 -6.44 -27.32
C MET A 150 -46.65 -6.32 -28.34
N ASN A 151 -46.49 -6.93 -29.53
CA ASN A 151 -47.58 -7.04 -30.51
C ASN A 151 -48.71 -8.00 -30.08
N SER A 152 -48.52 -8.93 -29.14
CA SER A 152 -49.63 -9.72 -28.58
C SER A 152 -50.35 -9.04 -27.40
N LEU A 153 -49.73 -8.04 -26.74
CA LEU A 153 -50.32 -7.39 -25.57
C LEU A 153 -51.59 -6.56 -25.87
N PRO A 154 -52.54 -6.46 -24.92
CA PRO A 154 -53.67 -5.53 -24.99
C PRO A 154 -53.22 -4.06 -25.02
N PRO A 155 -53.92 -3.16 -25.74
CA PRO A 155 -53.58 -1.73 -25.77
C PRO A 155 -53.56 -1.05 -24.39
N SER A 156 -54.33 -1.54 -23.42
CA SER A 156 -54.34 -1.03 -22.03
C SER A 156 -52.98 -1.19 -21.34
N VAL A 157 -52.26 -2.30 -21.58
CA VAL A 157 -50.93 -2.54 -20.99
C VAL A 157 -49.90 -1.58 -21.58
N LEU A 158 -49.94 -1.34 -22.90
CA LEU A 158 -49.10 -0.34 -23.56
C LEU A 158 -49.45 1.09 -23.11
N THR A 159 -50.74 1.37 -22.84
CA THR A 159 -51.21 2.65 -22.28
C THR A 159 -50.65 2.88 -20.88
N GLN A 160 -50.61 1.85 -20.04
CA GLN A 160 -49.99 1.90 -18.72
C GLN A 160 -48.47 2.11 -18.81
N ALA A 161 -47.76 1.41 -19.70
CA ALA A 161 -46.32 1.55 -19.88
C ALA A 161 -45.92 2.97 -20.36
N VAL A 162 -46.62 3.52 -21.36
CA VAL A 162 -46.42 4.91 -21.80
C VAL A 162 -46.80 5.91 -20.70
N GLY A 163 -47.85 5.61 -19.92
CA GLY A 163 -48.25 6.39 -18.75
C GLY A 163 -47.18 6.45 -17.66
N GLN A 164 -46.49 5.34 -17.40
CA GLN A 164 -45.39 5.29 -16.43
C GLN A 164 -44.19 6.13 -16.89
N GLN A 165 -43.79 6.04 -18.16
CA GLN A 165 -42.73 6.89 -18.71
C GLN A 165 -43.06 8.39 -18.63
N ILE A 166 -44.34 8.78 -18.68
CA ILE A 166 -44.79 10.17 -18.47
C ILE A 166 -44.63 10.61 -17.01
N VAL A 167 -44.66 9.69 -16.03
CA VAL A 167 -44.36 9.98 -14.62
C VAL A 167 -42.84 10.13 -14.44
N GLU A 168 -42.06 9.15 -14.90
CA GLU A 168 -40.59 9.14 -14.81
C GLU A 168 -39.96 10.41 -15.43
N ILE A 169 -40.44 10.85 -16.60
CA ILE A 169 -39.94 12.08 -17.25
C ILE A 169 -40.34 13.35 -16.46
N LYS A 170 -41.49 13.36 -15.77
CA LYS A 170 -41.89 14.49 -14.91
C LYS A 170 -41.05 14.58 -13.64
N GLU A 171 -40.68 13.44 -13.06
CA GLU A 171 -39.78 13.38 -11.90
C GLU A 171 -38.38 13.85 -12.30
N GLN A 172 -37.84 13.39 -13.43
CA GLN A 172 -36.56 13.89 -13.98
C GLN A 172 -36.58 15.39 -14.36
N LEU A 173 -37.76 15.98 -14.61
CA LEU A 173 -37.91 17.42 -14.82
C LEU A 173 -37.97 18.24 -13.53
N GLN A 174 -38.09 17.59 -12.36
CA GLN A 174 -37.98 18.22 -11.04
C GLN A 174 -36.56 18.14 -10.46
N ASP A 175 -35.67 17.38 -11.11
CA ASP A 175 -34.25 17.32 -10.77
C ASP A 175 -33.56 18.67 -11.09
N ASN A 176 -32.96 19.26 -10.06
CA ASN A 176 -32.27 20.54 -10.15
C ASN A 176 -30.85 20.41 -10.71
N GLU A 177 -30.24 19.22 -10.69
CA GLU A 177 -28.90 18.99 -11.24
C GLU A 177 -28.90 18.93 -12.78
N LYS A 178 -30.08 18.80 -13.40
CA LYS A 178 -30.24 18.76 -14.87
C LYS A 178 -29.98 20.10 -15.55
N THR A 179 -29.20 20.04 -16.62
CA THR A 179 -28.92 21.18 -17.49
C THR A 179 -30.15 21.62 -18.29
N GLU A 180 -30.17 22.88 -18.73
CA GLU A 180 -31.28 23.39 -19.56
C GLU A 180 -31.41 22.69 -20.91
N ALA A 181 -30.31 22.12 -21.44
CA ALA A 181 -30.34 21.28 -22.64
C ALA A 181 -31.09 19.95 -22.39
N GLU A 182 -30.76 19.26 -21.29
CA GLU A 182 -31.46 18.03 -20.88
C GLU A 182 -32.93 18.31 -20.56
N LYS A 183 -33.24 19.36 -19.79
CA LYS A 183 -34.62 19.75 -19.45
C LYS A 183 -35.45 20.03 -20.72
N LYS A 184 -34.89 20.72 -21.71
CA LYS A 184 -35.55 20.96 -23.01
C LYS A 184 -35.78 19.66 -23.80
N GLN A 185 -34.85 18.71 -23.73
CA GLN A 185 -35.00 17.40 -24.37
C GLN A 185 -36.07 16.53 -23.66
N LEU A 186 -36.07 16.51 -22.32
CA LEU A 186 -37.09 15.85 -21.50
C LEU A 186 -38.49 16.43 -21.73
N GLN A 187 -38.62 17.76 -21.83
CA GLN A 187 -39.89 18.42 -22.19
C GLN A 187 -40.41 18.00 -23.56
N LYS A 188 -39.52 17.86 -24.56
CA LYS A 188 -39.88 17.35 -25.89
C LYS A 188 -40.39 15.91 -25.82
N SER A 189 -39.66 15.03 -25.13
CA SER A 189 -40.07 13.63 -24.95
C SER A 189 -41.35 13.49 -24.12
N LEU A 190 -41.55 14.32 -23.09
CA LEU A 190 -42.80 14.37 -22.31
C LEU A 190 -43.99 14.64 -23.22
N LYS A 191 -43.90 15.67 -24.08
CA LYS A 191 -44.96 16.00 -25.04
C LYS A 191 -45.19 14.86 -26.02
N GLU A 192 -44.13 14.30 -26.61
CA GLU A 192 -44.24 13.19 -27.57
C GLU A 192 -44.94 11.97 -26.96
N LYS A 193 -44.65 11.64 -25.70
CA LYS A 193 -45.34 10.56 -24.96
C LYS A 193 -46.79 10.93 -24.61
N GLN A 194 -47.09 12.20 -24.31
CA GLN A 194 -48.47 12.67 -24.07
C GLN A 194 -49.34 12.65 -25.33
N ASP A 195 -48.81 13.13 -26.46
CA ASP A 195 -49.47 13.10 -27.78
C ASP A 195 -49.70 11.65 -28.21
N LEU A 196 -48.74 10.76 -27.96
CA LEU A 196 -48.88 9.31 -28.14
C LEU A 196 -49.97 8.72 -27.22
N LEU A 197 -50.02 9.09 -25.94
CA LEU A 197 -51.07 8.63 -25.02
C LEU A 197 -52.46 9.10 -25.47
N ALA A 198 -52.59 10.27 -26.10
CA ALA A 198 -53.85 10.74 -26.66
C ALA A 198 -54.33 9.85 -27.83
N LEU A 199 -53.42 9.38 -28.70
CA LEU A 199 -53.74 8.46 -29.79
C LEU A 199 -54.38 7.13 -29.31
N SER A 200 -54.11 6.69 -28.08
CA SER A 200 -54.74 5.47 -27.52
C SER A 200 -56.26 5.54 -27.50
N LYS A 201 -56.84 6.74 -27.47
CA LYS A 201 -58.29 6.99 -27.42
C LYS A 201 -58.92 7.18 -28.80
N THR A 202 -58.15 7.61 -29.80
CA THR A 202 -58.65 8.03 -31.13
C THR A 202 -58.25 7.09 -32.26
N ASN A 203 -57.07 6.45 -32.17
CA ASN A 203 -56.62 5.44 -33.12
C ASN A 203 -55.79 4.35 -32.39
N PRO A 204 -56.44 3.36 -31.73
CA PRO A 204 -55.76 2.34 -30.94
C PRO A 204 -54.72 1.51 -31.71
N ASN A 205 -54.91 1.32 -33.02
CA ASN A 205 -53.99 0.56 -33.86
C ASN A 205 -52.71 1.34 -34.16
N GLU A 206 -52.84 2.63 -34.52
CA GLU A 206 -51.69 3.52 -34.72
C GLU A 206 -50.96 3.79 -33.40
N PHE A 207 -51.70 3.97 -32.29
CA PHE A 207 -51.13 4.01 -30.95
C PHE A 207 -50.29 2.77 -30.66
N LYS A 208 -50.84 1.56 -30.86
CA LYS A 208 -50.11 0.30 -30.60
C LYS A 208 -48.81 0.22 -31.40
N LYS A 209 -48.84 0.57 -32.69
CA LYS A 209 -47.63 0.65 -33.52
C LYS A 209 -46.61 1.65 -32.93
N LYS A 210 -47.00 2.91 -32.77
CA LYS A 210 -46.10 3.98 -32.30
C LYS A 210 -45.61 3.76 -30.86
N ALA A 211 -46.39 3.11 -30.00
CA ALA A 211 -45.99 2.76 -28.65
C ALA A 211 -44.89 1.69 -28.66
N ILE A 212 -44.99 0.67 -29.51
CA ILE A 212 -43.93 -0.34 -29.66
C ILE A 212 -42.66 0.29 -30.23
N GLU A 213 -42.76 1.13 -31.26
CA GLU A 213 -41.63 1.90 -31.82
C GLU A 213 -40.99 2.87 -30.80
N SER A 214 -41.78 3.42 -29.88
CA SER A 214 -41.34 4.36 -28.84
C SER A 214 -40.84 3.69 -27.55
N LEU A 215 -41.08 2.39 -27.37
CA LEU A 215 -40.50 1.55 -26.32
C LEU A 215 -39.24 0.82 -26.82
N TYR A 216 -39.21 0.42 -28.09
CA TYR A 216 -38.13 -0.31 -28.75
C TYR A 216 -37.67 0.42 -30.03
N PRO A 217 -36.99 1.57 -29.90
CA PRO A 217 -36.52 2.33 -31.05
C PRO A 217 -35.50 1.53 -31.88
N ALA A 218 -35.39 1.84 -33.16
CA ALA A 218 -34.50 1.13 -34.09
C ALA A 218 -33.02 1.15 -33.64
N ASP A 219 -32.61 2.22 -32.96
CA ASP A 219 -31.27 2.44 -32.41
C ASP A 219 -31.02 1.77 -31.03
N MET A 220 -32.01 1.07 -30.45
CA MET A 220 -31.85 0.40 -29.16
C MET A 220 -30.71 -0.62 -29.17
N ASN A 221 -30.55 -1.38 -30.26
CA ASN A 221 -29.46 -2.35 -30.41
C ASN A 221 -28.09 -1.66 -30.46
N GLU A 222 -28.00 -0.51 -31.13
CA GLU A 222 -26.77 0.29 -31.19
C GLU A 222 -26.43 0.86 -29.81
N LYS A 223 -27.42 1.43 -29.09
CA LYS A 223 -27.26 1.91 -27.71
C LYS A 223 -26.85 0.81 -26.73
N MET A 224 -27.45 -0.37 -26.82
CA MET A 224 -27.06 -1.52 -25.99
C MET A 224 -25.64 -2.00 -26.30
N ASN A 225 -25.26 -2.07 -27.58
CA ASN A 225 -23.91 -2.44 -27.99
C ASN A 225 -22.88 -1.40 -27.54
N ASN A 226 -23.18 -0.10 -27.68
CA ASN A 226 -22.30 0.98 -27.25
C ASN A 226 -22.16 1.01 -25.72
N ALA A 227 -23.25 0.91 -24.97
CA ALA A 227 -23.21 0.83 -23.50
C ALA A 227 -22.44 -0.40 -23.01
N LYS A 228 -22.57 -1.56 -23.69
CA LYS A 228 -21.74 -2.74 -23.40
C LYS A 228 -20.27 -2.46 -23.70
N ASN A 229 -19.94 -1.89 -24.87
CA ASN A 229 -18.56 -1.57 -25.24
C ASN A 229 -17.93 -0.57 -24.27
N GLU A 230 -18.68 0.42 -23.78
CA GLU A 230 -18.25 1.38 -22.76
C GLU A 230 -18.01 0.70 -21.40
N GLN A 231 -18.91 -0.19 -20.97
CA GLN A 231 -18.76 -0.98 -19.75
C GLN A 231 -17.53 -1.91 -19.83
N ASP A 232 -17.35 -2.62 -20.95
CA ASP A 232 -16.19 -3.48 -21.21
C ASP A 232 -14.89 -2.64 -21.22
N GLN A 233 -14.88 -1.46 -21.84
CA GLN A 233 -13.72 -0.56 -21.83
C GLN A 233 -13.38 -0.04 -20.42
N GLN A 234 -14.37 0.43 -19.67
CA GLN A 234 -14.18 0.88 -18.28
C GLN A 234 -13.61 -0.24 -17.41
N PHE A 235 -14.11 -1.47 -17.57
CA PHE A 235 -13.63 -2.62 -16.82
C PHE A 235 -12.20 -3.04 -17.23
N GLN A 236 -11.85 -2.99 -18.52
CA GLN A 236 -10.48 -3.26 -18.98
C GLN A 236 -9.48 -2.23 -18.44
N GLU A 237 -9.84 -0.94 -18.37
CA GLU A 237 -8.97 0.09 -17.80
C GLU A 237 -8.84 -0.06 -16.27
N GLN A 238 -9.90 -0.45 -15.57
CA GLN A 238 -9.83 -0.83 -14.14
C GLN A 238 -8.89 -2.03 -13.93
N LEU A 239 -8.97 -3.08 -14.76
CA LEU A 239 -8.08 -4.23 -14.70
C LEU A 239 -6.63 -3.88 -15.06
N LYS A 240 -6.41 -2.95 -16.00
CA LYS A 240 -5.09 -2.44 -16.36
C LYS A 240 -4.47 -1.69 -15.18
N LYS A 241 -5.20 -0.74 -14.59
CA LYS A 241 -4.74 -0.01 -13.39
C LYS A 241 -4.42 -0.97 -12.24
N LEU A 242 -5.30 -1.93 -11.94
CA LEU A 242 -5.06 -2.93 -10.89
C LEU A 242 -3.79 -3.75 -11.12
N LYS A 243 -3.46 -4.09 -12.37
CA LYS A 243 -2.19 -4.77 -12.71
C LYS A 243 -0.98 -3.85 -12.56
N GLU A 244 -1.11 -2.57 -12.91
CA GLU A 244 -0.05 -1.56 -12.77
C GLU A 244 0.24 -1.27 -11.28
N ASP A 245 -0.81 -1.12 -10.47
CA ASP A 245 -0.77 -0.93 -9.01
C ASP A 245 -0.10 -2.15 -8.33
N MET A 246 -0.62 -3.38 -8.52
CA MET A 246 -0.01 -4.61 -7.95
C MET A 246 1.44 -4.83 -8.41
N ALA A 247 1.78 -4.46 -9.65
CA ALA A 247 3.14 -4.55 -10.13
C ALA A 247 4.05 -3.51 -9.45
N GLN A 248 3.53 -2.35 -9.05
CA GLN A 248 4.27 -1.39 -8.22
C GLN A 248 4.43 -1.89 -6.79
N GLU A 249 3.37 -2.44 -6.19
CA GLU A 249 3.41 -3.02 -4.84
C GLU A 249 4.42 -4.18 -4.75
N GLN A 250 4.46 -5.04 -5.77
CA GLN A 250 5.48 -6.09 -5.87
C GLN A 250 6.90 -5.54 -6.02
N ARG A 251 7.09 -4.44 -6.77
CA ARG A 251 8.39 -3.73 -6.86
C ARG A 251 8.78 -3.11 -5.52
N ASN A 252 7.81 -2.58 -4.77
CA ASN A 252 8.03 -2.07 -3.42
C ASN A 252 8.46 -3.22 -2.49
N TYR A 253 7.80 -4.39 -2.53
CA TYR A 253 8.22 -5.58 -1.76
C TYR A 253 9.62 -6.07 -2.15
N ASP A 254 9.89 -6.23 -3.45
CA ASP A 254 11.23 -6.62 -3.93
C ASP A 254 12.31 -5.61 -3.55
N THR A 255 11.97 -4.33 -3.34
CA THR A 255 12.89 -3.30 -2.86
C THR A 255 13.08 -3.35 -1.34
N TYR A 256 11.99 -3.44 -0.58
CA TYR A 256 11.99 -3.21 0.87
C TYR A 256 12.07 -4.47 1.73
N LYS A 257 11.93 -5.68 1.18
CA LYS A 257 12.08 -6.93 1.95
C LYS A 257 13.44 -7.04 2.65
N LEU A 258 13.43 -7.69 3.82
CA LEU A 258 14.54 -7.67 4.77
C LEU A 258 15.84 -8.19 4.17
N GLU A 259 15.75 -9.21 3.32
CA GLU A 259 16.85 -9.87 2.61
C GLU A 259 17.65 -8.91 1.72
N ASN A 260 17.02 -7.83 1.22
CA ASN A 260 17.67 -6.82 0.39
C ASN A 260 18.14 -5.61 1.23
N VAL A 261 17.30 -5.13 2.14
CA VAL A 261 17.60 -3.93 2.96
C VAL A 261 18.69 -4.18 4.01
N LEU A 262 18.72 -5.36 4.63
CA LEU A 262 19.69 -5.66 5.70
C LEU A 262 21.15 -5.69 5.21
N PRO A 263 21.50 -6.36 4.08
CA PRO A 263 22.83 -6.26 3.50
C PRO A 263 23.28 -4.83 3.17
N GLU A 264 22.37 -3.95 2.77
CA GLU A 264 22.71 -2.55 2.47
C GLU A 264 22.95 -1.72 3.72
N LYS A 265 22.09 -1.82 4.73
CA LYS A 265 22.30 -1.19 6.05
C LYS A 265 23.61 -1.67 6.70
N LEU A 266 23.98 -2.95 6.54
CA LEU A 266 25.27 -3.48 7.01
C LEU A 266 26.47 -2.90 6.23
N LYS A 267 26.42 -2.82 4.90
CA LYS A 267 27.48 -2.18 4.08
C LYS A 267 27.71 -0.72 4.51
N ALA A 268 26.64 0.06 4.59
CA ALA A 268 26.70 1.48 4.94
C ALA A 268 27.29 1.71 6.34
N PHE A 269 26.91 0.88 7.32
CA PHE A 269 27.52 0.88 8.66
C PHE A 269 29.03 0.59 8.60
N ILE A 270 29.46 -0.45 7.87
CA ILE A 270 30.87 -0.85 7.75
C ILE A 270 31.69 0.29 7.12
N GLU A 271 31.20 0.91 6.05
CA GLU A 271 31.87 2.03 5.38
C GLU A 271 32.00 3.25 6.29
N GLU A 272 30.89 3.67 6.91
CA GLU A 272 30.87 4.85 7.77
C GLU A 272 31.76 4.67 9.01
N ALA A 273 31.69 3.51 9.67
CA ALA A 273 32.51 3.17 10.83
C ALA A 273 34.01 3.04 10.49
N LYS A 274 34.37 2.52 9.31
CA LYS A 274 35.77 2.50 8.83
C LYS A 274 36.31 3.90 8.51
N SER A 275 35.45 4.87 8.19
CA SER A 275 35.86 6.25 7.88
C SER A 275 36.29 7.09 9.10
N VAL A 276 36.30 6.52 10.30
CA VAL A 276 36.52 7.21 11.58
C VAL A 276 38.02 7.26 11.95
N ASP A 277 38.55 8.47 12.10
CA ASP A 277 39.87 8.68 12.69
C ASP A 277 39.78 8.67 14.22
N TYR A 278 40.12 7.52 14.81
CA TYR A 278 40.19 7.35 16.26
C TYR A 278 41.37 8.08 16.93
N ASN A 279 42.29 8.66 16.17
CA ASN A 279 43.39 9.48 16.69
C ASN A 279 43.02 10.98 16.75
N ALA A 280 41.83 11.35 16.26
CA ALA A 280 41.33 12.72 16.29
C ALA A 280 41.34 13.29 17.71
N THR A 281 41.98 14.43 17.91
CA THR A 281 42.13 15.05 19.24
C THR A 281 40.93 15.94 19.58
N VAL A 282 40.40 15.78 20.80
CA VAL A 282 39.23 16.52 21.32
C VAL A 282 39.63 17.37 22.54
N ILE A 283 39.31 18.65 22.52
CA ILE A 283 39.57 19.61 23.60
C ILE A 283 38.24 20.24 24.04
N LYS A 284 37.95 20.25 25.35
CA LYS A 284 36.70 20.78 25.94
C LYS A 284 35.43 20.27 25.22
N GLY A 285 35.44 19.00 24.81
CA GLY A 285 34.32 18.33 24.13
C GLY A 285 34.18 18.60 22.63
N ARG A 286 35.08 19.39 22.01
CA ARG A 286 35.09 19.69 20.57
C ARG A 286 36.32 19.09 19.88
N PHE A 287 36.18 18.63 18.65
CA PHE A 287 37.31 18.19 17.83
C PHE A 287 38.20 19.39 17.45
N THR A 288 39.50 19.21 17.56
CA THR A 288 40.52 20.21 17.17
C THR A 288 40.55 20.47 15.66
N ASN A 289 40.24 19.47 14.84
CA ASN A 289 40.16 19.57 13.39
C ASN A 289 38.73 19.97 12.94
N PRO A 290 38.55 21.13 12.27
CA PRO A 290 37.24 21.56 11.76
C PRO A 290 36.61 20.66 10.69
N VAL A 291 37.35 19.71 10.11
CA VAL A 291 36.78 18.66 9.25
C VAL A 291 35.97 17.67 10.09
N TYR A 292 36.49 17.25 11.25
CA TYR A 292 35.80 16.32 12.14
C TYR A 292 34.61 16.96 12.87
N GLU A 293 34.64 18.27 13.15
CA GLU A 293 33.42 18.96 13.60
C GLU A 293 32.31 19.05 12.52
N ARG A 294 32.64 18.90 11.23
CA ARG A 294 31.66 18.88 10.14
C ARG A 294 31.22 17.47 9.72
N LYS A 295 31.78 16.42 10.34
CA LYS A 295 31.27 15.05 10.21
C LYS A 295 29.88 14.93 10.88
N ASN A 296 29.07 13.98 10.39
CA ASN A 296 27.72 13.74 10.89
C ASN A 296 27.71 13.13 12.31
N ASN A 297 26.50 12.92 12.86
CA ASN A 297 26.35 12.40 14.22
C ASN A 297 26.83 10.95 14.36
N ASN A 298 26.63 10.09 13.37
CA ASN A 298 27.07 8.69 13.39
C ASN A 298 28.59 8.58 13.49
N TRP A 299 29.34 9.26 12.61
CA TRP A 299 30.80 9.32 12.65
C TRP A 299 31.31 9.78 14.03
N LYS A 300 30.70 10.85 14.57
CA LYS A 300 31.03 11.35 15.92
C LYS A 300 30.58 10.40 17.04
N TYR A 301 29.58 9.56 16.82
CA TYR A 301 29.14 8.53 17.77
C TYR A 301 30.12 7.35 17.78
N PHE A 302 30.47 6.82 16.61
CA PHE A 302 31.47 5.77 16.45
C PHE A 302 32.82 6.17 17.05
N TYR A 303 33.29 7.41 16.81
CA TYR A 303 34.47 7.95 17.50
C TYR A 303 34.33 7.88 19.03
N ARG A 304 33.18 8.29 19.59
CA ARG A 304 32.92 8.32 21.04
C ARG A 304 32.75 6.94 21.68
N MET A 305 32.42 5.90 20.91
CA MET A 305 32.47 4.49 21.36
C MET A 305 33.91 4.00 21.54
N GLY A 306 34.85 4.56 20.75
CA GLY A 306 36.26 4.20 20.77
C GLY A 306 36.60 3.06 19.80
N LYS A 307 37.90 2.95 19.49
CA LYS A 307 38.43 2.11 18.41
C LYS A 307 38.10 0.63 18.58
N GLU A 308 38.43 0.05 19.73
CA GLU A 308 38.33 -1.40 19.99
C GLU A 308 36.89 -1.97 19.84
N PRO A 309 35.85 -1.45 20.53
CA PRO A 309 34.49 -1.94 20.32
C PRO A 309 34.00 -1.69 18.89
N MET A 310 34.38 -0.59 18.24
CA MET A 310 33.99 -0.35 16.85
C MET A 310 34.68 -1.29 15.86
N GLN A 311 35.93 -1.70 16.10
CA GLN A 311 36.60 -2.75 15.30
C GLN A 311 35.92 -4.11 15.48
N GLN A 312 35.49 -4.46 16.70
CA GLN A 312 34.66 -5.65 16.94
C GLN A 312 33.32 -5.56 16.19
N ALA A 313 32.69 -4.38 16.18
CA ALA A 313 31.42 -4.16 15.50
C ALA A 313 31.52 -4.26 13.97
N ILE A 314 32.56 -3.67 13.37
CA ILE A 314 32.89 -3.80 11.95
C ILE A 314 33.10 -5.28 11.60
N SER A 315 33.94 -5.99 12.35
CA SER A 315 34.28 -7.40 12.09
C SER A 315 33.05 -8.32 12.19
N PHE A 316 32.13 -8.05 13.14
CA PHE A 316 30.86 -8.77 13.24
C PHE A 316 29.93 -8.46 12.05
N ALA A 317 29.80 -7.20 11.67
CA ALA A 317 28.96 -6.79 10.54
C ALA A 317 29.47 -7.37 9.21
N GLU A 318 30.79 -7.40 8.99
CA GLU A 318 31.43 -8.04 7.83
C GLU A 318 31.16 -9.55 7.81
N LYS A 319 31.27 -10.22 8.95
CA LYS A 319 30.92 -11.64 9.07
C LYS A 319 29.44 -11.88 8.74
N TRP A 320 28.52 -11.13 9.34
CA TRP A 320 27.09 -11.28 9.09
C TRP A 320 26.74 -11.00 7.61
N LEU A 321 27.33 -9.96 7.01
CA LEU A 321 27.20 -9.66 5.58
C LEU A 321 27.77 -10.75 4.66
N SER A 322 28.72 -11.58 5.13
CA SER A 322 29.21 -12.77 4.41
C SER A 322 28.30 -13.99 4.57
N GLU A 323 27.54 -14.06 5.66
CA GLU A 323 26.57 -15.13 5.93
C GLU A 323 25.26 -14.92 5.16
N LEU A 324 24.84 -13.67 4.94
CA LEU A 324 23.67 -13.28 4.13
C LEU A 324 23.85 -13.42 2.61
N LYS A 325 25.00 -13.95 2.14
CA LYS A 325 25.34 -14.11 0.71
C LYS A 325 25.41 -15.59 0.27
N LYS A 326 24.90 -16.50 1.11
CA LYS A 326 24.95 -17.95 0.91
C LYS A 326 23.54 -18.51 0.69
#